data_AF-A0A9P2T9V3-F1
#
_entry.id   AF-A0A9P2T9V3-F1
#
_cell.length_a   1.000
_cell.length_b   1.000
_cell.length_c   1.000
_cell.angle_alpha   90.00
_cell.angle_beta   90.00
_cell.angle_gamma   90.00
#
_symmetry.space_group_name_H-M   'P 1'
#
loop_
_entity.id
_entity.type
_entity.pdbx_description
1 polymer ?
#
loop_
_entity_poly.entity_id
_entity_poly.type
_entity_poly.pdbx_seq_one_letter_code
_entity_poly.pdbx_strand_id
1 'polypeptide(L)'
;MATPETLSAAATLIRDFVTTGDSLAGRADLARFLRDHRLIPESAIPITLADFDEALALRDGLRAQLRAAAGESADAEAIARAQRVLDGLRVTVRINPGEAALSPLAPAVVDEVRRGLARIAGAWAAVLATGEWRRISVD
;
A
#
# COMPACT_ATOMS: atom_id res chain seq x y z
N MET A 1 28.03 -11.23 -13.84
CA MET A 1 27.58 -10.79 -12.51
C MET A 1 26.19 -10.23 -12.68
N ALA A 2 25.16 -10.85 -12.10
CA ALA A 2 23.84 -10.25 -12.04
C ALA A 2 23.85 -9.25 -10.88
N THR A 3 23.65 -7.97 -11.16
CA THR A 3 23.39 -6.96 -10.13
C THR A 3 22.12 -7.41 -9.39
N PRO A 4 22.08 -7.41 -8.05
CA PRO A 4 20.81 -7.64 -7.35
C PRO A 4 19.82 -6.58 -7.83
N GLU A 5 18.78 -6.98 -8.56
CA GLU A 5 17.76 -6.07 -9.06
C GLU A 5 17.07 -5.43 -7.84
N THR A 6 17.42 -4.18 -7.56
CA THR A 6 16.89 -3.44 -6.43
C THR A 6 15.42 -3.12 -6.73
N LEU A 7 14.51 -3.51 -5.83
CA LEU A 7 13.09 -3.19 -5.94
C LEU A 7 12.90 -1.67 -6.10
N SER A 8 11.92 -1.26 -6.91
CA SER A 8 11.54 0.15 -6.97
C SER A 8 11.06 0.66 -5.61
N ALA A 9 11.01 1.98 -5.43
CA ALA A 9 10.44 2.58 -4.22
C ALA A 9 8.98 2.15 -3.99
N ALA A 10 8.19 1.97 -5.07
CA ALA A 10 6.83 1.49 -4.99
C ALA A 10 6.78 0.02 -4.53
N ALA A 11 7.61 -0.85 -5.11
CA ALA A 11 7.69 -2.25 -4.70
C ALA A 11 8.21 -2.42 -3.26
N THR A 12 9.16 -1.58 -2.85
CA THR A 12 9.67 -1.51 -1.47
C THR A 12 8.56 -1.12 -0.50
N LEU A 13 7.79 -0.06 -0.81
CA LEU A 13 6.65 0.34 0.02
C LEU A 13 5.61 -0.78 0.17
N ILE A 14 5.24 -1.45 -0.95
CA ILE A 14 4.25 -2.54 -0.90
C ILE A 14 4.78 -3.69 -0.04
N ARG A 15 6.04 -4.11 -0.24
CA ARG A 15 6.67 -5.14 0.59
C ARG A 15 6.59 -4.75 2.07
N ASP A 16 7.11 -3.58 2.43
CA ASP A 16 7.19 -3.14 3.82
C ASP A 16 5.80 -3.06 4.47
N PHE A 17 4.78 -2.65 3.73
CA PHE A 17 3.39 -2.63 4.19
C PHE A 17 2.84 -4.04 4.48
N VAL A 18 2.98 -4.98 3.55
CA VAL A 18 2.44 -6.35 3.69
C VAL A 18 3.23 -7.22 4.67
N THR A 19 4.47 -6.85 4.98
CA THR A 19 5.32 -7.52 5.98
C THR A 19 5.19 -6.94 7.39
N THR A 20 4.38 -5.89 7.60
CA THR A 20 4.19 -5.32 8.94
C THR A 20 3.70 -6.35 9.96
N GLY A 21 2.82 -7.27 9.58
CA GLY A 21 2.32 -8.33 10.48
C GLY A 21 1.81 -7.76 11.81
N ASP A 22 2.30 -8.32 12.92
CA ASP A 22 1.92 -7.91 14.29
C ASP A 22 2.48 -6.53 14.70
N SER A 23 3.42 -5.96 13.94
CA SER A 23 3.94 -4.61 14.26
C SER A 23 2.95 -3.49 13.96
N LEU A 24 1.92 -3.78 13.16
CA LEU A 24 0.79 -2.87 12.87
C LEU A 24 -0.40 -3.25 13.77
N ALA A 25 -0.21 -3.18 15.09
CA ALA A 25 -1.19 -3.63 16.09
C ALA A 25 -2.24 -2.55 16.44
N GLY A 26 -1.98 -1.28 16.12
CA GLY A 26 -2.93 -0.22 16.39
C GLY A 26 -2.76 1.04 15.56
N ARG A 27 -3.66 1.99 15.81
CA ARG A 27 -3.72 3.31 15.14
C ARG A 27 -2.42 4.11 15.22
N ALA A 28 -1.70 4.01 16.35
CA ALA A 28 -0.42 4.69 16.51
C ALA A 28 0.67 4.07 15.62
N ASP A 29 0.66 2.75 15.43
CA ASP A 29 1.58 2.05 14.55
C ASP A 29 1.30 2.39 13.09
N LEU A 30 0.02 2.47 12.70
CA LEU A 30 -0.36 2.92 11.37
C LEU A 30 0.11 4.35 11.10
N ALA A 31 -0.10 5.26 12.06
CA ALA A 31 0.37 6.63 11.93
C ALA A 31 1.90 6.72 11.80
N ARG A 32 2.64 5.88 12.53
CA ARG A 32 4.10 5.77 12.43
C ARG A 32 4.52 5.27 11.04
N PHE A 33 3.95 4.15 10.60
CA PHE A 33 4.22 3.59 9.27
C PHE A 33 3.99 4.61 8.15
N LEU A 34 2.84 5.29 8.17
CA LEU A 34 2.52 6.28 7.13
C LEU A 34 3.50 7.47 7.14
N ARG A 35 4.04 7.87 8.29
CA ARG A 35 5.04 8.96 8.39
C ARG A 35 6.43 8.50 7.98
N ASP A 36 6.86 7.32 8.42
CA ASP A 36 8.17 6.74 8.08
C ASP A 36 8.31 6.60 6.55
N HIS A 37 7.23 6.25 5.86
CA HIS A 37 7.15 6.19 4.41
C HIS A 37 6.73 7.52 3.72
N ARG A 38 6.63 8.62 4.47
CA ARG A 38 6.26 9.97 3.98
C ARG A 38 4.94 10.03 3.20
N LEU A 39 3.99 9.17 3.58
CA LEU A 39 2.67 9.06 2.96
C LEU A 39 1.68 10.08 3.53
N ILE A 40 1.93 10.60 4.73
CA ILE A 40 1.16 11.66 5.39
C ILE A 40 2.13 12.66 6.04
N PRO A 41 1.72 13.93 6.27
CA PRO A 41 2.54 14.89 7.01
C PRO A 41 2.68 14.51 8.49
N GLU A 42 3.76 14.97 9.14
CA GLU A 42 4.00 14.75 10.57
C GLU A 42 2.83 15.23 11.45
N SER A 43 2.25 16.37 11.09
CA SER A 43 1.13 17.01 11.79
C SER A 43 -0.24 16.37 11.55
N ALA A 44 -0.31 15.20 10.93
CA ALA A 44 -1.58 14.55 10.61
C ALA A 44 -2.43 14.26 11.87
N ILE A 45 -3.75 14.34 11.68
CA ILE A 45 -4.79 14.16 12.71
C ILE A 45 -4.85 12.72 13.26
N PRO A 46 -5.58 12.49 14.38
CA PRO A 46 -5.78 11.14 14.92
C PRO A 46 -6.48 10.23 13.92
N ILE A 47 -5.89 9.06 13.67
CA ILE A 47 -6.47 7.99 12.86
C ILE A 47 -7.74 7.46 13.56
N THR A 48 -8.82 7.27 12.82
CA THR A 48 -10.05 6.67 13.37
C THR A 48 -9.93 5.14 13.43
N LEU A 49 -10.86 4.47 14.13
CA LEU A 49 -10.88 3.00 14.10
C LEU A 49 -11.21 2.48 12.70
N ALA A 50 -12.14 3.15 11.99
CA ALA A 50 -12.52 2.77 10.64
C ALA A 50 -11.34 2.87 9.65
N ASP A 51 -10.52 3.92 9.74
CA ASP A 51 -9.34 4.04 8.86
C ASP A 51 -8.32 2.94 9.12
N PHE A 52 -8.18 2.54 10.39
CA PHE A 52 -7.29 1.44 10.77
C PHE A 52 -7.80 0.10 10.25
N ASP A 53 -9.10 -0.16 10.37
CA ASP A 53 -9.72 -1.37 9.82
C ASP A 53 -9.60 -1.43 8.28
N GLU A 54 -9.77 -0.30 7.58
CA GLU A 54 -9.54 -0.19 6.13
C GLU A 54 -8.07 -0.48 5.77
N ALA A 55 -7.12 0.04 6.54
CA ALA A 55 -5.69 -0.21 6.31
C ALA A 55 -5.32 -1.69 6.50
N LEU A 56 -5.84 -2.34 7.56
CA LEU A 56 -5.63 -3.78 7.78
C LEU A 56 -6.26 -4.61 6.67
N ALA A 57 -7.50 -4.31 6.29
CA ALA A 57 -8.18 -4.99 5.19
C ALA A 57 -7.38 -4.88 3.88
N LEU A 58 -6.85 -3.68 3.56
CA LEU A 58 -6.01 -3.47 2.40
C LEU A 58 -4.70 -4.29 2.48
N ARG A 59 -4.00 -4.23 3.60
CA ARG A 59 -2.75 -4.98 3.82
C ARG A 59 -2.95 -6.47 3.63
N ASP A 60 -3.96 -7.03 4.29
CA ASP A 60 -4.21 -8.46 4.31
C ASP A 60 -4.61 -8.98 2.93
N GLY A 61 -5.42 -8.22 2.17
CA GLY A 61 -5.76 -8.60 0.80
C GLY A 61 -4.60 -8.48 -0.18
N LEU A 62 -3.73 -7.46 -0.06
CA LEU A 62 -2.50 -7.38 -0.86
C LEU A 62 -1.56 -8.55 -0.58
N ARG A 63 -1.40 -8.89 0.71
CA ARG A 63 -0.61 -10.05 1.14
C ARG A 63 -1.18 -11.37 0.62
N ALA A 64 -2.50 -11.56 0.70
CA ALA A 64 -3.19 -12.72 0.16
C ALA A 64 -3.01 -12.82 -1.36
N GLN A 65 -3.10 -11.69 -2.09
CA GLN A 65 -2.85 -11.66 -3.52
C GLN A 65 -1.41 -12.05 -3.89
N LEU A 66 -0.41 -11.63 -3.10
CA LEU A 66 0.99 -12.02 -3.31
C LEU A 66 1.21 -13.53 -3.05
N ARG A 67 0.56 -14.11 -2.03
CA ARG A 67 0.56 -15.56 -1.80
C ARG A 67 -0.09 -16.34 -2.94
N ALA A 68 -1.26 -15.89 -3.41
CA ALA A 68 -1.94 -16.50 -4.55
C ALA A 68 -1.04 -16.50 -5.80
N ALA A 69 -0.35 -15.38 -6.02
CA ALA A 69 0.63 -15.21 -7.08
C ALA A 69 1.83 -16.17 -6.99
N ALA A 70 2.24 -16.54 -5.77
CA ALA A 70 3.29 -17.52 -5.51
C ALA A 70 2.81 -18.98 -5.63
N GLY A 71 1.52 -19.22 -5.92
CA GLY A 71 0.92 -20.55 -5.98
C GLY A 71 0.51 -21.11 -4.62
N GLU A 72 0.50 -20.29 -3.58
CA GLU A 72 0.09 -20.67 -2.23
C GLU A 72 -1.42 -20.51 -2.03
N SER A 73 -1.95 -21.11 -0.96
CA SER A 73 -3.33 -20.86 -0.54
C SER A 73 -3.51 -19.42 -0.09
N ALA A 74 -4.53 -18.75 -0.62
CA ALA A 74 -4.83 -17.35 -0.34
C ALA A 74 -6.29 -17.18 0.10
N ASP A 75 -6.50 -16.25 1.04
CA ASP A 75 -7.83 -15.87 1.50
C ASP A 75 -8.52 -14.96 0.45
N ALA A 76 -9.44 -15.55 -0.31
CA ALA A 76 -10.23 -14.84 -1.32
C ALA A 76 -11.13 -13.74 -0.71
N GLU A 77 -11.58 -13.90 0.53
CA GLU A 77 -12.39 -12.90 1.22
C GLU A 77 -11.55 -11.69 1.63
N ALA A 78 -10.30 -11.91 2.06
CA ALA A 78 -9.34 -10.82 2.30
C ALA A 78 -9.08 -10.00 1.02
N ILE A 79 -8.90 -10.67 -0.12
CA ILE A 79 -8.74 -9.99 -1.42
C ILE A 79 -9.99 -9.16 -1.75
N ALA A 80 -11.20 -9.72 -1.58
CA ALA A 80 -12.44 -9.00 -1.83
C ALA A 80 -12.65 -7.81 -0.86
N ARG A 81 -12.22 -7.91 0.40
CA ARG A 81 -12.22 -6.81 1.37
C ARG A 81 -11.26 -5.70 0.95
N ALA A 82 -10.03 -6.02 0.57
CA ALA A 82 -9.07 -5.05 0.06
C ALA A 82 -9.59 -4.35 -1.20
N GLN A 83 -10.22 -5.08 -2.12
CA GLN A 83 -10.80 -4.48 -3.32
C GLN A 83 -11.86 -3.42 -2.96
N ARG A 84 -12.74 -3.70 -1.99
CA ARG A 84 -13.72 -2.70 -1.51
C ARG A 84 -13.08 -1.45 -0.93
N VAL A 85 -11.93 -1.58 -0.26
CA VAL A 85 -11.16 -0.42 0.21
C VAL A 85 -10.63 0.38 -0.99
N LEU A 86 -10.02 -0.30 -1.97
CA LEU A 86 -9.52 0.34 -3.20
C LEU A 86 -10.64 1.07 -3.97
N ASP A 87 -11.82 0.46 -4.08
CA ASP A 87 -12.99 1.07 -4.74
C ASP A 87 -13.44 2.38 -4.06
N GLY A 88 -13.21 2.49 -2.75
CA GLY A 88 -13.50 3.70 -1.96
C GLY A 88 -12.43 4.79 -2.03
N LEU A 89 -11.24 4.51 -2.57
CA LEU A 89 -10.13 5.47 -2.65
C LEU A 89 -10.20 6.27 -3.95
N ARG A 90 -10.42 7.58 -3.84
CA ARG A 90 -10.43 8.47 -5.02
C ARG A 90 -9.01 8.87 -5.38
N VAL A 91 -8.61 8.57 -6.61
CA VAL A 91 -7.32 8.95 -7.20
C VAL A 91 -7.53 9.70 -8.52
N THR A 92 -6.59 10.56 -8.86
CA THR A 92 -6.49 11.24 -10.16
C THR A 92 -5.13 10.97 -10.78
N VAL A 93 -5.02 11.14 -12.09
CA VAL A 93 -3.74 11.00 -12.79
C VAL A 93 -3.03 12.35 -12.90
N ARG A 94 -1.71 12.36 -12.70
CA ARG A 94 -0.84 13.51 -12.94
C ARG A 94 -0.15 13.35 -14.29
N ILE A 95 -0.19 14.40 -15.11
CA ILE A 95 0.49 14.43 -16.43
C ILE A 95 2.01 14.44 -16.26
N ASN A 96 2.51 15.17 -15.27
CA ASN A 96 3.92 15.22 -14.91
C ASN A 96 4.07 14.88 -13.41
N PRO A 97 4.08 13.59 -13.06
CA PRO A 97 4.45 13.18 -11.71
C PRO A 97 5.94 13.41 -11.53
N GLY A 98 6.33 14.26 -10.57
CA GLY A 98 7.75 14.53 -10.31
C GLY A 98 8.54 13.26 -9.98
N GLU A 99 9.87 13.30 -10.10
CA GLU A 99 10.75 12.12 -10.01
C GLU A 99 10.62 11.31 -8.70
N ALA A 100 10.20 11.95 -7.61
CA ALA A 100 10.00 11.30 -6.31
C ALA A 100 8.64 10.57 -6.18
N ALA A 101 7.76 10.66 -7.17
CA ALA A 101 6.44 10.05 -7.11
C ALA A 101 6.52 8.53 -7.30
N LEU A 102 5.89 7.78 -6.41
CA LEU A 102 5.79 6.31 -6.50
C LEU A 102 4.92 5.83 -7.67
N SER A 103 4.08 6.73 -8.20
CA SER A 103 3.05 6.43 -9.20
C SER A 103 2.56 7.73 -9.85
N PRO A 104 2.06 7.71 -11.09
CA PRO A 104 1.34 8.85 -11.68
C PRO A 104 0.00 9.14 -10.97
N LEU A 105 -0.49 8.22 -10.13
CA LEU A 105 -1.72 8.40 -9.37
C LEU A 105 -1.50 9.28 -8.13
N ALA A 106 -2.34 10.29 -7.97
CA ALA A 106 -2.36 11.20 -6.84
C ALA A 106 -3.70 11.10 -6.08
N PRO A 107 -3.68 11.18 -4.73
CA PRO A 107 -4.91 11.21 -3.95
C PRO A 107 -5.82 12.38 -4.32
N ALA A 108 -7.12 12.11 -4.49
CA ALA A 108 -8.17 13.09 -4.74
C ALA A 108 -9.18 13.16 -3.57
N VAL A 109 -8.67 12.93 -2.37
CA VAL A 109 -9.42 12.93 -1.10
C VAL A 109 -8.88 13.99 -0.17
N VAL A 110 -9.74 14.51 0.72
CA VAL A 110 -9.36 15.58 1.66
C VAL A 110 -8.66 15.01 2.89
N ASP A 111 -9.17 13.90 3.42
CA ASP A 111 -8.67 13.25 4.63
C ASP A 111 -7.24 12.68 4.45
N GLU A 112 -6.34 13.00 5.39
CA GLU A 112 -4.92 12.67 5.29
C GLU A 112 -4.64 11.17 5.33
N VAL A 113 -5.38 10.40 6.14
CA VAL A 113 -5.17 8.94 6.23
C VAL A 113 -5.61 8.29 4.93
N ARG A 114 -6.77 8.67 4.39
CA ARG A 114 -7.21 8.24 3.06
C ARG A 114 -6.23 8.66 1.97
N ARG A 115 -5.57 9.81 2.07
CA ARG A 115 -4.49 10.17 1.14
C ARG A 115 -3.32 9.21 1.25
N GLY A 116 -2.94 8.81 2.46
CA GLY A 116 -1.91 7.79 2.70
C GLY A 116 -2.27 6.45 2.04
N LEU A 117 -3.48 5.94 2.28
CA LEU A 117 -3.96 4.70 1.65
C LEU A 117 -4.06 4.82 0.12
N ALA A 118 -4.48 5.97 -0.41
CA ALA A 118 -4.51 6.22 -1.84
C ALA A 118 -3.11 6.24 -2.47
N ARG A 119 -2.06 6.65 -1.73
CA ARG A 119 -0.67 6.52 -2.18
C ARG A 119 -0.19 5.08 -2.21
N ILE A 120 -0.59 4.25 -1.23
CA ILE A 120 -0.34 2.81 -1.23
C ILE A 120 -1.03 2.17 -2.45
N ALA A 121 -2.28 2.52 -2.72
CA ALA A 121 -3.01 2.08 -3.92
C ALA A 121 -2.28 2.49 -5.22
N GLY A 122 -1.76 3.73 -5.27
CA GLY A 122 -0.93 4.21 -6.37
C GLY A 122 0.33 3.37 -6.58
N ALA A 123 1.05 3.06 -5.51
CA ALA A 123 2.22 2.19 -5.55
C ALA A 123 1.86 0.77 -6.01
N TRP A 124 0.75 0.21 -5.53
CA TRP A 124 0.26 -1.10 -5.97
C TRP A 124 -0.05 -1.12 -7.46
N ALA A 125 -0.71 -0.09 -7.99
CA ALA A 125 -0.96 0.05 -9.42
C ALA A 125 0.33 0.10 -10.25
N ALA A 126 1.35 0.83 -9.77
CA ALA A 126 2.66 0.88 -10.43
C ALA A 126 3.33 -0.50 -10.44
N VAL A 127 3.34 -1.19 -9.30
CA VAL A 127 3.91 -2.54 -9.15
C VAL A 127 3.20 -3.57 -10.02
N LEU A 128 1.87 -3.48 -10.17
CA LEU A 128 1.10 -4.30 -11.10
C LEU A 128 1.50 -4.05 -12.55
N ALA A 129 1.60 -2.77 -12.95
CA ALA A 129 1.92 -2.38 -14.32
C ALA A 129 3.35 -2.80 -14.74
N THR A 130 4.31 -2.74 -13.81
CA THR A 130 5.71 -3.14 -14.06
C THR A 130 5.94 -4.64 -13.89
N GLY A 131 5.01 -5.34 -13.23
CA GLY A 131 5.16 -6.76 -12.90
C GLY A 131 6.10 -7.04 -11.72
N GLU A 132 6.55 -6.00 -11.00
CA GLU A 132 7.47 -6.13 -9.85
C GLU A 132 6.87 -6.94 -8.69
N TRP A 133 5.55 -7.08 -8.61
CA TRP A 133 4.89 -7.90 -7.58
C TRP A 133 5.41 -9.34 -7.53
N ARG A 134 5.88 -9.89 -8.67
CA ARG A 134 6.45 -11.25 -8.74
C ARG A 134 7.75 -11.40 -7.96
N ARG A 135 8.43 -10.29 -7.67
CA ARG A 135 9.68 -10.26 -6.89
C ARG A 135 9.44 -9.93 -5.41
N ILE A 136 8.20 -9.67 -5.01
CA ILE A 136 7.84 -9.39 -3.63
C ILE A 136 7.50 -10.70 -2.93
N SER A 137 8.34 -11.11 -1.98
CA SER A 137 8.08 -12.27 -1.12
C SER A 137 7.34 -11.84 0.14
N VAL A 138 6.44 -12.70 0.61
CA VAL A 138 5.69 -12.54 1.87
C VAL A 138 5.83 -13.81 2.69
N ASP A 139 6.47 -13.72 3.87
CA ASP A 139 6.69 -14.85 4.78
C ASP A 139 5.46 -15.11 5.65
#